data_AF-A0A358CSP7-F1
#
_entry.id   AF-A0A358CSP7-F1
#
_cell.length_a   1.000
_cell.length_b   1.000
_cell.length_c   1.000
_cell.angle_alpha   90.00
_cell.angle_beta   90.00
_cell.angle_gamma   90.00
#
_symmetry.space_group_name_H-M   'P 1'
#
loop_
_entity.id
_entity.type
_entity.pdbx_description
1 polymer ?
#
loop_
_entity_poly.entity_id
_entity_poly.type
_entity_poly.pdbx_seq_one_letter_code
_entity_poly.pdbx_strand_id
1 'polypeptide(L)'
;SWRTQQEIDLYKQAEAATKSTVEARHRLERLRRELNKPGVSEDSSTEIRQITDPFSVMPLITAINTDPVPRVRLLYVEALGNIDSTDAIGALLSLVLDHSDSEVRWSAIEQLKEKESIQVVPALVAALGGTDSHRINRAAFALKTLGDESAVQPLINVLITRHVVSSGAESGGTTVTFSPAGGGLALGGNQKTKAVSLQNAQVLEALTKLTDVNYGWDQSRWHLWFLNQGVPSTIDIRRDM
;
A
#
# COMPACT_ATOMS: atom_id res chain seq x y z
N SER A 1 31.45 -0.36 -32.74
CA SER A 1 31.44 -1.37 -31.69
C SER A 1 30.60 -2.53 -32.15
N TRP A 2 31.13 -3.76 -32.20
CA TRP A 2 30.38 -4.94 -32.64
C TRP A 2 29.61 -5.49 -31.43
N ARG A 3 28.29 -5.63 -31.56
CA ARG A 3 27.42 -6.22 -30.53
C ARG A 3 27.38 -7.73 -30.68
N THR A 4 27.28 -8.46 -29.58
CA THR A 4 27.13 -9.92 -29.61
C THR A 4 25.73 -10.31 -30.10
N GLN A 5 25.55 -11.54 -30.59
CA GLN A 5 24.23 -12.03 -31.03
C GLN A 5 23.19 -11.95 -29.89
N GLN A 6 23.61 -12.27 -28.67
CA GLN A 6 22.78 -12.17 -27.46
C GLN A 6 22.32 -10.72 -27.20
N GLU A 7 23.23 -9.74 -27.33
CA GLU A 7 22.87 -8.33 -27.18
C GLU A 7 21.87 -7.90 -28.24
N ILE A 8 22.06 -8.28 -29.51
CA ILE A 8 21.16 -7.92 -30.61
C ILE A 8 19.75 -8.48 -30.36
N ASP A 9 19.65 -9.73 -29.90
CA ASP A 9 18.36 -10.37 -29.63
C ASP A 9 17.65 -9.74 -28.43
N LEU A 10 18.39 -9.37 -27.37
CA LEU A 10 17.87 -8.59 -26.25
C LEU A 10 17.31 -7.23 -26.70
N TYR A 11 18.01 -6.52 -27.58
CA TYR A 11 17.52 -5.25 -28.13
C TYR A 11 16.22 -5.43 -28.91
N LYS A 12 16.13 -6.44 -29.78
CA LYS A 12 14.91 -6.72 -30.56
C LYS A 12 13.71 -7.06 -29.67
N GLN A 13 13.94 -7.84 -28.61
CA GLN A 13 12.89 -8.16 -27.63
C GLN A 13 12.41 -6.91 -26.89
N ALA A 14 13.33 -6.03 -26.49
CA ALA A 14 12.98 -4.77 -25.82
C ALA A 14 12.19 -3.82 -26.75
N GLU A 15 12.57 -3.71 -28.02
CA GLU A 15 11.84 -2.92 -29.02
C GLU A 15 10.42 -3.48 -29.24
N ALA A 16 10.28 -4.79 -29.36
CA ALA A 16 8.98 -5.46 -29.52
C ALA A 16 8.08 -5.26 -28.29
N ALA A 17 8.63 -5.36 -27.08
CA ALA A 17 7.90 -5.11 -25.83
C ALA A 17 7.43 -3.65 -25.74
N THR A 18 8.28 -2.71 -26.14
CA THR A 18 7.95 -1.27 -26.19
C THR A 18 6.81 -1.02 -27.17
N LYS A 19 6.89 -1.62 -28.37
CA LYS A 19 5.84 -1.50 -29.38
C LYS A 19 4.50 -2.04 -28.89
N SER A 20 4.51 -3.22 -28.26
CA SER A 20 3.31 -3.86 -27.70
C SER A 20 2.66 -3.00 -26.62
N THR A 21 3.48 -2.37 -25.75
CA THR A 21 3.00 -1.44 -24.71
C THR A 21 2.33 -0.20 -25.33
N VAL A 22 2.90 0.34 -26.41
CA VAL A 22 2.32 1.47 -27.14
C VAL A 22 0.99 1.09 -27.82
N GLU A 23 0.93 -0.10 -28.42
CA GLU A 23 -0.29 -0.64 -29.02
C GLU A 23 -1.40 -0.83 -27.96
N ALA A 24 -1.06 -1.41 -26.81
CA ALA A 24 -1.96 -1.56 -25.67
C ALA A 24 -2.50 -0.20 -25.17
N ARG A 25 -1.63 0.80 -25.08
CA ARG A 25 -2.03 2.17 -24.73
C ARG A 25 -3.02 2.76 -25.73
N HIS A 26 -2.73 2.68 -27.03
CA HIS A 26 -3.63 3.21 -28.06
C HIS A 26 -4.97 2.46 -28.09
N ARG A 27 -4.96 1.15 -27.84
CA ARG A 27 -6.19 0.37 -27.67
C ARG A 27 -7.02 0.91 -26.50
N LEU A 28 -6.41 1.14 -25.34
CA LEU A 28 -7.09 1.68 -24.16
C LEU A 28 -7.65 3.09 -24.40
N GLU A 29 -6.90 3.97 -25.06
CA GLU A 29 -7.33 5.31 -25.46
C GLU A 29 -8.53 5.28 -26.43
N ARG A 30 -8.56 4.32 -27.36
CA ARG A 30 -9.71 4.08 -28.24
C ARG A 30 -10.93 3.67 -27.42
N LEU A 31 -10.80 2.64 -26.58
CA LEU A 31 -11.89 2.13 -25.76
C LEU A 31 -12.47 3.20 -24.82
N ARG A 32 -11.61 4.02 -24.24
CA ARG A 32 -12.04 5.12 -23.38
C ARG A 32 -12.91 6.16 -24.11
N ARG A 33 -12.60 6.46 -25.38
CA ARG A 33 -13.42 7.36 -26.20
C ARG A 33 -14.77 6.73 -26.55
N GLU A 34 -14.82 5.42 -26.74
CA GLU A 34 -16.04 4.68 -27.04
C GLU A 34 -16.97 4.54 -25.82
N LEU A 35 -16.42 4.47 -24.61
CA LEU A 35 -17.21 4.48 -23.37
C LEU A 35 -18.12 5.71 -23.22
N ASN A 36 -17.78 6.84 -23.85
CA ASN A 36 -18.60 8.06 -23.84
C ASN A 36 -19.77 8.01 -24.85
N LYS A 37 -19.82 7.03 -25.75
CA LYS A 37 -20.86 6.93 -26.79
C LYS A 37 -22.01 6.04 -26.31
N PRO A 38 -23.28 6.52 -26.34
CA PRO A 38 -24.42 5.68 -26.02
C PRO A 38 -24.53 4.52 -27.03
N GLY A 39 -24.78 3.30 -26.53
CA GLY A 39 -24.90 2.08 -27.33
C GLY A 39 -23.62 1.24 -27.45
N VAL A 40 -22.43 1.86 -27.51
CA VAL A 40 -21.14 1.15 -27.61
C VAL A 40 -20.46 0.98 -26.23
N SER A 41 -20.95 1.69 -25.22
CA SER A 41 -20.35 1.72 -23.88
C SER A 41 -20.25 0.33 -23.22
N GLU A 42 -21.26 -0.52 -23.38
CA GLU A 42 -21.25 -1.87 -22.78
C GLU A 42 -20.22 -2.78 -23.46
N ASP A 43 -20.13 -2.74 -24.80
CA ASP A 43 -19.14 -3.51 -25.56
C ASP A 43 -17.72 -3.07 -25.21
N SER A 44 -17.45 -1.76 -25.17
CA SER A 44 -16.14 -1.23 -24.77
C SER A 44 -15.81 -1.57 -23.31
N SER A 45 -16.80 -1.55 -22.41
CA SER A 45 -16.57 -1.94 -21.02
C SER A 45 -16.21 -3.41 -20.89
N THR A 46 -16.86 -4.27 -21.68
CA THR A 46 -16.58 -5.70 -21.74
C THR A 46 -15.20 -5.96 -22.33
N GLU A 47 -14.83 -5.26 -23.40
CA GLU A 47 -13.49 -5.37 -24.00
C GLU A 47 -12.40 -4.95 -23.02
N ILE A 48 -12.62 -3.89 -22.23
CA ILE A 48 -11.68 -3.47 -21.18
C ILE A 48 -11.54 -4.56 -20.11
N ARG A 49 -12.64 -5.13 -19.61
CA ARG A 49 -12.58 -6.23 -18.62
C ARG A 49 -11.81 -7.43 -19.14
N GLN A 50 -11.95 -7.75 -20.42
CA GLN A 50 -11.29 -8.91 -21.03
C GLN A 50 -9.81 -8.67 -21.38
N ILE A 51 -9.22 -7.53 -21.00
CA ILE A 51 -7.78 -7.30 -21.16
C ILE A 51 -7.03 -8.26 -20.22
N THR A 52 -6.24 -9.15 -20.82
CA THR A 52 -5.37 -10.10 -20.11
C THR A 52 -3.89 -9.95 -20.50
N ASP A 53 -3.59 -9.04 -21.43
CA ASP A 53 -2.25 -8.83 -21.98
C ASP A 53 -1.33 -8.12 -20.97
N PRO A 54 -0.16 -8.70 -20.59
CA PRO A 54 0.79 -8.09 -19.65
C PRO A 54 1.29 -6.70 -20.06
N PHE A 55 1.38 -6.39 -21.36
CA PHE A 55 1.81 -5.05 -21.81
C PHE A 55 0.78 -3.96 -21.52
N SER A 56 -0.43 -4.33 -21.09
CA SER A 56 -1.49 -3.40 -20.70
C SER A 56 -1.37 -2.92 -19.25
N VAL A 57 -0.49 -3.50 -18.42
CA VAL A 57 -0.34 -3.11 -17.00
C VAL A 57 -0.05 -1.62 -16.84
N MET A 58 1.01 -1.10 -17.50
CA MET A 58 1.39 0.31 -17.39
C MET A 58 0.34 1.28 -17.97
N PRO A 59 -0.24 1.02 -19.16
CA PRO A 59 -1.39 1.77 -19.66
C PRO A 59 -2.58 1.81 -18.69
N LEU A 60 -2.94 0.68 -18.08
CA LEU A 60 -4.05 0.59 -17.12
C LEU A 60 -3.75 1.40 -15.86
N ILE A 61 -2.55 1.30 -15.28
CA ILE A 61 -2.16 2.13 -14.12
C ILE A 61 -2.30 3.62 -14.44
N THR A 62 -1.83 4.03 -15.62
CA THR A 62 -1.93 5.43 -16.06
C THR A 62 -3.39 5.86 -16.16
N ALA A 63 -4.25 5.03 -16.75
CA ALA A 63 -5.67 5.30 -16.89
C ALA A 63 -6.40 5.34 -15.54
N ILE A 64 -6.11 4.41 -14.61
CA ILE A 64 -6.64 4.41 -13.24
C ILE A 64 -6.34 5.74 -12.55
N ASN A 65 -5.11 6.24 -12.66
CA ASN A 65 -4.71 7.47 -11.96
C ASN A 65 -5.23 8.77 -12.62
N THR A 66 -5.64 8.73 -13.89
CA THR A 66 -5.95 9.95 -14.67
C THR A 66 -7.40 10.05 -15.11
N ASP A 67 -8.16 8.95 -15.13
CA ASP A 67 -9.55 8.99 -15.60
C ASP A 67 -10.43 9.82 -14.65
N PRO A 68 -11.15 10.82 -15.16
CA PRO A 68 -12.00 11.65 -14.32
C PRO A 68 -13.22 10.89 -13.77
N VAL A 69 -13.63 9.78 -14.39
CA VAL A 69 -14.86 9.07 -14.02
C VAL A 69 -14.55 7.91 -13.06
N PRO A 70 -15.02 7.96 -11.78
CA PRO A 70 -14.72 6.92 -10.79
C PRO A 70 -15.08 5.50 -11.26
N ARG A 71 -16.27 5.33 -11.83
CA ARG A 71 -16.72 4.02 -12.35
C ARG A 71 -15.80 3.46 -13.44
N VAL A 72 -15.17 4.32 -14.24
CA VAL A 72 -14.23 3.89 -15.29
C VAL A 72 -12.87 3.53 -14.68
N ARG A 73 -12.44 4.20 -13.60
CA ARG A 73 -11.26 3.77 -12.84
C ARG A 73 -11.42 2.35 -12.29
N LEU A 74 -12.57 2.04 -11.70
CA LEU A 74 -12.85 0.70 -11.16
C LEU A 74 -12.84 -0.37 -12.27
N LEU A 75 -13.39 -0.04 -13.44
CA LEU A 75 -13.33 -0.92 -14.61
C LEU A 75 -11.88 -1.25 -15.03
N TYR A 76 -10.96 -0.29 -14.95
CA TYR A 76 -9.54 -0.55 -15.22
C TYR A 76 -8.86 -1.37 -14.11
N VAL A 77 -9.30 -1.23 -12.85
CA VAL A 77 -8.81 -2.08 -11.75
C VAL A 77 -9.24 -3.53 -11.95
N GLU A 78 -10.50 -3.78 -12.34
CA GLU A 78 -11.00 -5.11 -12.73
C GLU A 78 -10.15 -5.69 -13.88
N ALA A 79 -9.91 -4.90 -14.94
CA ALA A 79 -9.06 -5.30 -16.05
C ALA A 79 -7.62 -5.63 -15.61
N LEU A 80 -7.04 -4.84 -14.71
CA LEU A 80 -5.71 -5.10 -14.15
C LEU A 80 -5.67 -6.41 -13.34
N GLY A 81 -6.76 -6.76 -12.64
CA GLY A 81 -6.92 -8.03 -11.93
C GLY A 81 -6.94 -9.26 -12.85
N ASN A 82 -7.44 -9.09 -14.08
CA ASN A 82 -7.49 -10.17 -15.07
C ASN A 82 -6.14 -10.47 -15.75
N ILE A 83 -5.11 -9.65 -15.49
CA ILE A 83 -3.75 -9.89 -16.02
C ILE A 83 -3.00 -10.83 -15.05
N ASP A 84 -2.64 -12.01 -15.53
CA ASP A 84 -1.84 -12.99 -14.79
C ASP A 84 -0.34 -12.70 -14.92
N SER A 85 0.12 -11.63 -14.28
CA SER A 85 1.54 -11.27 -14.22
C SER A 85 1.96 -10.76 -12.85
N THR A 86 3.25 -10.94 -12.52
CA THR A 86 3.84 -10.37 -11.29
C THR A 86 3.76 -8.85 -11.27
N ASP A 87 3.85 -8.22 -12.44
CA ASP A 87 3.75 -6.77 -12.59
C ASP A 87 2.33 -6.28 -12.28
N ALA A 88 1.29 -7.02 -12.69
CA ALA A 88 -0.09 -6.71 -12.35
C ALA A 88 -0.35 -6.83 -10.84
N ILE A 89 0.19 -7.87 -10.20
CA ILE A 89 0.07 -8.07 -8.74
C ILE A 89 0.80 -6.96 -7.97
N GLY A 90 2.01 -6.58 -8.42
CA GLY A 90 2.74 -5.44 -7.87
C GLY A 90 2.01 -4.12 -8.05
N ALA A 91 1.37 -3.92 -9.21
CA ALA A 91 0.55 -2.75 -9.49
C ALA A 91 -0.68 -2.67 -8.58
N LEU A 92 -1.44 -3.76 -8.44
CA LEU A 92 -2.57 -3.83 -7.50
C LEU A 92 -2.12 -3.51 -6.08
N LEU A 93 -1.02 -4.10 -5.61
CA LEU A 93 -0.46 -3.80 -4.29
C LEU A 93 -0.13 -2.31 -4.11
N SER A 94 0.46 -1.66 -5.12
CA SER A 94 0.72 -0.22 -5.06
C SER A 94 -0.57 0.60 -4.98
N LEU A 95 -1.62 0.19 -5.70
CA LEU A 95 -2.93 0.84 -5.62
C LEU A 95 -3.49 0.74 -4.21
N VAL A 96 -3.44 -0.45 -3.59
CA VAL A 96 -3.89 -0.69 -2.21
C VAL A 96 -3.21 0.25 -1.20
N LEU A 97 -1.89 0.43 -1.32
CA LEU A 97 -1.12 1.17 -0.33
C LEU A 97 -1.17 2.69 -0.56
N ASP A 98 -1.14 3.12 -1.82
CA ASP A 98 -0.74 4.49 -2.14
C ASP A 98 -1.81 5.29 -2.93
N HIS A 99 -2.82 4.63 -3.52
CA HIS A 99 -3.83 5.36 -4.30
C HIS A 99 -4.69 6.30 -3.42
N SER A 100 -5.05 7.47 -3.95
CA SER A 100 -5.79 8.51 -3.21
C SER A 100 -7.26 8.16 -3.01
N ASP A 101 -7.91 7.60 -4.04
CA ASP A 101 -9.31 7.17 -4.02
C ASP A 101 -9.49 5.87 -3.22
N SER A 102 -10.40 5.88 -2.24
CA SER A 102 -10.73 4.72 -1.40
C SER A 102 -11.40 3.59 -2.15
N GLU A 103 -12.23 3.86 -3.16
CA GLU A 103 -12.92 2.80 -3.91
C GLU A 103 -11.92 2.03 -4.77
N VAL A 104 -10.95 2.72 -5.38
CA VAL A 104 -9.85 2.08 -6.11
C VAL A 104 -9.01 1.20 -5.19
N ARG A 105 -8.69 1.67 -3.98
CA ARG A 105 -7.97 0.85 -2.98
C ARG A 105 -8.75 -0.41 -2.62
N TRP A 106 -10.05 -0.27 -2.36
CA TRP A 106 -10.91 -1.41 -2.01
C TRP A 106 -10.98 -2.43 -3.14
N SER A 107 -11.27 -1.98 -4.36
CA SER A 107 -11.35 -2.83 -5.55
C SER A 107 -10.02 -3.55 -5.80
N ALA A 108 -8.87 -2.88 -5.62
CA ALA A 108 -7.57 -3.53 -5.78
C ALA A 108 -7.34 -4.64 -4.74
N ILE A 109 -7.82 -4.49 -3.50
CA ILE A 109 -7.77 -5.56 -2.48
C ILE A 109 -8.67 -6.74 -2.88
N GLU A 110 -9.87 -6.47 -3.40
CA GLU A 110 -10.77 -7.52 -3.88
C GLU A 110 -10.12 -8.34 -5.00
N GLN A 111 -9.47 -7.67 -5.96
CA GLN A 111 -8.73 -8.36 -7.03
C GLN A 111 -7.59 -9.21 -6.47
N LEU A 112 -6.79 -8.69 -5.51
CA LEU A 112 -5.71 -9.48 -4.88
C LEU A 112 -6.25 -10.70 -4.11
N LYS A 113 -7.43 -10.56 -3.48
CA LYS A 113 -8.10 -11.65 -2.75
C LYS A 113 -8.65 -12.70 -3.71
N GLU A 114 -9.32 -12.30 -4.78
CA GLU A 114 -9.87 -13.19 -5.80
C GLU A 114 -8.76 -14.02 -6.47
N LYS A 115 -7.58 -13.41 -6.65
CA LYS A 115 -6.39 -14.09 -7.17
C LYS A 115 -5.62 -14.90 -6.11
N GLU A 116 -6.10 -14.97 -4.88
CA GLU A 116 -5.42 -15.65 -3.76
C GLU A 116 -3.93 -15.28 -3.65
N SER A 117 -3.59 -14.01 -3.91
CA SER A 117 -2.21 -13.56 -4.12
C SER A 117 -1.43 -13.39 -2.80
N ILE A 118 -1.29 -14.48 -2.04
CA ILE A 118 -0.63 -14.50 -0.71
C ILE A 118 0.82 -14.00 -0.75
N GLN A 119 1.47 -14.08 -1.93
CA GLN A 119 2.81 -13.56 -2.16
C GLN A 119 2.97 -12.05 -1.92
N VAL A 120 1.87 -11.28 -1.80
CA VAL A 120 1.93 -9.85 -1.42
C VAL A 120 2.08 -9.62 0.08
N VAL A 121 1.83 -10.64 0.92
CA VAL A 121 1.85 -10.50 2.39
C VAL A 121 3.19 -9.97 2.92
N PRO A 122 4.37 -10.45 2.50
CA PRO A 122 5.64 -9.90 2.97
C PRO A 122 5.77 -8.39 2.68
N ALA A 123 5.27 -7.93 1.55
CA ALA A 123 5.32 -6.52 1.17
C ALA A 123 4.32 -5.66 1.98
N LEU A 124 3.13 -6.21 2.28
CA LEU A 124 2.18 -5.58 3.21
C LEU A 124 2.74 -5.50 4.62
N VAL A 125 3.40 -6.55 5.11
CA VAL A 125 4.10 -6.55 6.40
C VAL A 125 5.21 -5.50 6.42
N ALA A 126 6.01 -5.39 5.36
CA ALA A 126 7.00 -4.33 5.24
C ALA A 126 6.38 -2.93 5.28
N ALA A 127 5.16 -2.77 4.73
CA ALA A 127 4.45 -1.49 4.75
C ALA A 127 3.99 -1.06 6.15
N LEU A 128 3.83 -1.99 7.10
CA LEU A 128 3.55 -1.69 8.50
C LEU A 128 4.72 -0.99 9.22
N GLY A 129 5.96 -1.21 8.78
CA GLY A 129 7.16 -0.65 9.41
C GLY A 129 7.42 0.84 9.13
N GLY A 130 6.51 1.52 8.41
CA GLY A 130 6.65 2.93 8.05
C GLY A 130 6.28 3.91 9.17
N THR A 131 6.41 5.21 8.86
CA THR A 131 5.99 6.32 9.74
C THR A 131 4.69 6.98 9.31
N ASP A 132 4.05 6.50 8.25
CA ASP A 132 2.76 7.00 7.78
C ASP A 132 1.62 6.11 8.32
N SER A 133 0.88 6.62 9.30
CA SER A 133 -0.26 5.92 9.90
C SER A 133 -1.34 5.55 8.87
N HIS A 134 -1.54 6.33 7.80
CA HIS A 134 -2.50 5.96 6.76
C HIS A 134 -2.05 4.71 6.02
N ARG A 135 -0.78 4.65 5.64
CA ARG A 135 -0.20 3.49 4.97
C ARG A 135 -0.20 2.25 5.86
N ILE A 136 0.09 2.39 7.15
CA ILE A 136 -0.01 1.30 8.14
C ILE A 136 -1.43 0.77 8.24
N ASN A 137 -2.42 1.65 8.38
CA ASN A 137 -3.83 1.24 8.48
C ASN A 137 -4.32 0.58 7.18
N ARG A 138 -3.87 1.04 6.00
CA ARG A 138 -4.17 0.40 4.70
C ARG A 138 -3.57 -1.00 4.60
N ALA A 139 -2.30 -1.15 4.99
CA ALA A 139 -1.63 -2.45 5.00
C ALA A 139 -2.32 -3.42 5.97
N ALA A 140 -2.67 -2.96 7.17
CA ALA A 140 -3.40 -3.77 8.14
C ALA A 140 -4.79 -4.21 7.65
N PHE A 141 -5.53 -3.30 7.01
CA PHE A 141 -6.81 -3.62 6.40
C PHE A 141 -6.67 -4.68 5.28
N ALA A 142 -5.64 -4.57 4.44
CA ALA A 142 -5.36 -5.56 3.39
C ALA A 142 -4.99 -6.92 3.99
N LEU A 143 -4.11 -6.97 4.98
CA LEU A 143 -3.70 -8.20 5.68
C LEU A 143 -4.91 -8.91 6.35
N LYS A 144 -5.79 -8.14 7.01
CA LYS A 144 -7.07 -8.64 7.54
C LYS A 144 -7.93 -9.28 6.45
N THR A 145 -7.99 -8.66 5.28
CA THR A 145 -8.86 -9.09 4.17
C THR A 145 -8.32 -10.33 3.46
N LEU A 146 -7.00 -10.47 3.39
CA LEU A 146 -6.33 -11.67 2.88
C LEU A 146 -6.34 -12.83 3.88
N GLY A 147 -6.43 -12.54 5.19
CA GLY A 147 -6.61 -13.56 6.22
C GLY A 147 -5.33 -14.30 6.63
N ASP A 148 -4.15 -13.75 6.34
CA ASP A 148 -2.87 -14.40 6.68
C ASP A 148 -2.51 -14.18 8.16
N GLU A 149 -2.55 -15.26 8.95
CA GLU A 149 -2.21 -15.25 10.37
C GLU A 149 -0.72 -14.93 10.65
N SER A 150 0.17 -15.11 9.67
CA SER A 150 1.59 -14.72 9.81
C SER A 150 1.77 -13.21 10.05
N ALA A 151 0.75 -12.42 9.70
CA ALA A 151 0.72 -10.98 9.93
C ALA A 151 0.38 -10.59 11.39
N VAL A 152 -0.07 -11.51 12.24
CA VAL A 152 -0.50 -11.21 13.62
C VAL A 152 0.63 -10.55 14.43
N GLN A 153 1.82 -11.14 14.44
CA GLN A 153 2.95 -10.57 15.19
C GLN A 153 3.37 -9.17 14.65
N PRO A 154 3.56 -8.97 13.34
CA PRO A 154 3.79 -7.64 12.78
C PRO A 154 2.71 -6.61 13.16
N LEU A 155 1.44 -7.00 13.13
CA LEU A 155 0.31 -6.13 13.50
C LEU A 155 0.35 -5.74 14.99
N ILE A 156 0.66 -6.69 15.88
CA ILE A 156 0.84 -6.39 17.32
C ILE A 156 1.91 -5.31 17.52
N ASN A 157 3.02 -5.35 16.77
CA ASN A 157 4.12 -4.39 16.91
C ASN A 157 3.73 -2.95 16.53
N VAL A 158 2.74 -2.78 15.65
CA VAL A 158 2.34 -1.48 15.11
C VAL A 158 0.98 -1.02 15.62
N LEU A 159 0.42 -1.68 16.64
CA LEU A 159 -0.85 -1.32 17.25
C LEU A 159 -0.86 0.14 17.74
N ILE A 160 0.26 0.58 18.32
CA ILE A 160 0.50 1.96 18.73
C ILE A 160 1.83 2.41 18.12
N THR A 161 1.78 3.45 17.28
CA THR A 161 2.98 4.03 16.68
C THR A 161 3.28 5.40 17.30
N ARG A 162 4.55 5.68 17.56
CA ARG A 162 4.99 6.98 18.12
C ARG A 162 5.57 7.83 17.01
N HIS A 163 4.94 8.97 16.74
CA HIS A 163 5.39 9.92 15.73
C HIS A 163 5.85 11.19 16.42
N VAL A 164 7.05 11.65 16.08
CA VAL A 164 7.56 12.93 16.56
C VAL A 164 6.98 14.02 15.68
N VAL A 165 5.99 14.74 16.17
CA VAL A 165 5.42 15.89 15.47
C VAL A 165 6.15 17.14 15.94
N SER A 166 6.78 17.85 15.01
CA SER A 166 7.30 19.20 15.27
C SER A 166 6.11 20.16 15.28
N SER A 167 5.64 20.53 16.47
CA SER A 167 4.54 21.48 16.62
C SER A 167 5.08 22.92 16.52
N GLY A 168 4.84 23.59 15.38
CA GLY A 168 5.09 25.03 15.15
C GLY A 168 6.58 25.39 14.94
N ALA A 169 7.04 26.10 13.91
CA ALA A 169 6.44 27.20 13.15
C ALA A 169 5.90 28.33 14.06
N GLU A 170 6.70 28.75 15.05
CA GLU A 170 6.74 30.17 15.35
C GLU A 170 7.48 30.83 14.17
N SER A 171 6.84 31.82 13.55
CA SER A 171 7.50 32.88 12.78
C SER A 171 8.93 33.06 13.28
N GLY A 172 9.92 32.99 12.37
CA GLY A 172 11.34 33.16 12.68
C GLY A 172 11.60 34.48 13.40
N GLY A 173 11.38 34.49 14.71
CA GLY A 173 11.58 35.63 15.58
C GLY A 173 13.08 35.80 15.74
N THR A 174 13.66 36.72 14.97
CA THR A 174 14.96 37.27 15.29
C THR A 174 14.84 37.92 16.66
N THR A 175 15.32 37.25 17.71
CA THR A 175 15.37 37.84 19.04
C THR A 175 16.62 38.70 19.10
N VAL A 176 16.44 40.01 19.15
CA VAL A 176 17.54 40.95 19.34
C VAL A 176 17.81 41.05 20.84
N THR A 177 18.97 40.57 21.28
CA THR A 177 19.38 40.67 22.69
C THR A 177 20.38 41.81 22.85
N PHE A 178 20.08 42.76 23.73
CA PHE A 178 20.99 43.85 24.07
C PHE A 178 21.79 43.47 25.32
N SER A 179 23.10 43.24 25.14
CA SER A 179 24.04 43.02 26.23
C SER A 179 25.06 44.17 26.26
N PRO A 180 25.56 44.60 27.44
CA PRO A 180 26.43 45.77 27.54
C PRO A 180 27.75 45.69 26.74
N ALA A 181 28.12 44.51 26.26
CA ALA A 181 29.34 44.25 25.49
C ALA A 181 29.13 44.16 23.96
N GLY A 182 27.92 44.40 23.44
CA GLY A 182 27.62 44.39 22.00
C GLY A 182 26.34 43.65 21.65
N GLY A 183 25.53 44.22 20.74
CA GLY A 183 24.27 43.65 20.28
C GLY A 183 24.50 42.52 19.25
N GLY A 184 24.01 41.33 19.56
CA GLY A 184 24.07 40.16 18.68
C GLY A 184 22.67 39.72 18.24
N LEU A 185 22.56 39.30 16.98
CA LEU A 185 21.38 38.62 16.44
C LEU A 185 21.49 37.13 16.78
N ALA A 186 20.62 36.62 17.66
CA ALA A 186 20.55 35.19 17.96
C ALA A 186 19.43 34.54 17.14
N LEU A 187 19.80 33.69 16.18
CA LEU A 187 18.88 32.86 15.41
C LEU A 187 18.81 31.48 16.07
N GLY A 188 17.88 31.30 17.01
CA GLY A 188 17.83 30.08 17.83
C GLY A 188 16.43 29.73 18.30
N GLY A 189 15.55 29.36 17.36
CA GLY A 189 14.26 28.74 17.69
C GLY A 189 14.45 27.25 17.99
N ASN A 190 14.53 26.89 19.26
CA ASN A 190 14.60 25.50 19.70
C ASN A 190 13.25 24.82 19.40
N GLN A 191 13.14 24.10 18.28
CA GLN A 191 11.93 23.38 17.92
C GLN A 191 11.64 22.31 18.98
N LYS A 192 10.54 22.47 19.72
CA LYS A 192 10.08 21.48 20.68
C LYS A 192 9.38 20.36 19.92
N THR A 193 10.09 19.26 19.70
CA THR A 193 9.52 18.03 19.19
C THR A 193 8.63 17.39 20.26
N LYS A 194 7.36 17.11 19.93
CA LYS A 194 6.45 16.35 20.81
C LYS A 194 6.18 14.98 20.18
N ALA A 195 6.48 13.92 20.93
CA ALA A 195 6.08 12.57 20.54
C ALA A 195 4.57 12.41 20.74
N VAL A 196 3.84 12.30 19.64
CA VAL A 196 2.41 11.97 19.61
C VAL A 196 2.28 10.47 19.37
N SER A 197 1.60 9.78 20.28
CA SER A 197 1.25 8.37 20.07
C SER A 197 -0.03 8.29 19.25
N LEU A 198 0.02 7.59 18.12
CA LEU A 198 -1.12 7.34 17.24
C LEU A 198 -1.57 5.87 17.40
N GLN A 199 -2.87 5.70 17.54
CA GLN A 199 -3.53 4.41 17.64
C GLN A 199 -4.01 4.00 16.24
N ASN A 200 -3.58 2.83 15.77
CA ASN A 200 -3.95 2.35 14.44
C ASN A 200 -5.23 1.50 14.51
N ALA A 201 -6.38 2.12 14.25
CA ALA A 201 -7.71 1.48 14.35
C ALA A 201 -7.85 0.23 13.47
N GLN A 202 -7.31 0.26 12.25
CA GLN A 202 -7.38 -0.88 11.34
C GLN A 202 -6.48 -2.03 11.79
N VAL A 203 -5.42 -1.74 12.54
CA VAL A 203 -4.54 -2.77 13.14
C VAL A 203 -5.28 -3.52 14.24
N LEU A 204 -5.98 -2.82 15.14
CA LEU A 204 -6.79 -3.46 16.18
C LEU A 204 -7.91 -4.33 15.57
N GLU A 205 -8.59 -3.81 14.54
CA GLU A 205 -9.63 -4.56 13.84
C GLU A 205 -9.06 -5.80 13.14
N ALA A 206 -7.88 -5.68 12.51
CA ALA A 206 -7.18 -6.80 11.89
C ALA A 206 -6.82 -7.88 12.93
N LEU A 207 -6.23 -7.49 14.06
CA LEU A 207 -5.90 -8.41 15.15
C LEU A 207 -7.14 -9.12 15.70
N THR A 208 -8.21 -8.37 15.95
CA THR A 208 -9.46 -8.94 16.48
C THR A 208 -10.05 -9.94 15.50
N LYS A 209 -10.01 -9.65 14.20
CA LYS A 209 -10.58 -10.51 13.17
C LYS A 209 -9.73 -11.77 12.89
N LEU A 210 -8.41 -11.67 12.99
CA LEU A 210 -7.49 -12.79 12.74
C LEU A 210 -7.35 -13.72 13.95
N THR A 211 -7.55 -13.22 15.16
CA THR A 211 -7.27 -13.98 16.40
C THR A 211 -8.51 -14.35 17.19
N ASP A 212 -9.68 -13.77 16.88
CA ASP A 212 -10.92 -13.84 17.65
C ASP A 212 -10.79 -13.40 19.13
N VAL A 213 -9.68 -12.74 19.50
CA VAL A 213 -9.47 -12.16 20.83
C VAL A 213 -9.41 -10.64 20.74
N ASN A 214 -9.69 -9.94 21.85
CA ASN A 214 -9.59 -8.49 21.89
C ASN A 214 -9.02 -8.01 23.23
N TYR A 215 -7.77 -7.54 23.21
CA TYR A 215 -7.12 -6.90 24.37
C TYR A 215 -7.13 -5.36 24.28
N GLY A 216 -7.89 -4.80 23.33
CA GLY A 216 -7.93 -3.38 23.05
C GLY A 216 -6.55 -2.84 22.66
N TRP A 217 -6.18 -1.70 23.22
CA TRP A 217 -4.92 -1.01 22.96
C TRP A 217 -3.76 -1.48 23.85
N ASP A 218 -3.94 -2.51 24.66
CA ASP A 218 -2.87 -3.03 25.53
C ASP A 218 -1.92 -3.93 24.71
N GLN A 219 -0.92 -3.28 24.12
CA GLN A 219 0.09 -3.93 23.29
C GLN A 219 0.87 -5.01 24.06
N SER A 220 1.09 -4.83 25.37
CA SER A 220 1.82 -5.83 26.19
C SER A 220 0.99 -7.09 26.40
N ARG A 221 -0.32 -6.98 26.63
CA ARG A 221 -1.22 -8.14 26.69
C ARG A 221 -1.26 -8.91 25.38
N TRP A 222 -1.31 -8.22 24.25
CA TRP A 222 -1.22 -8.83 22.93
C TRP A 222 0.09 -9.63 22.77
N HIS A 223 1.24 -9.06 23.14
CA HIS A 223 2.52 -9.77 23.09
C HIS A 223 2.56 -11.00 24.01
N LEU A 224 2.12 -10.87 25.26
CA LEU A 224 2.10 -11.98 26.21
C LEU A 224 1.20 -13.12 25.74
N TRP A 225 0.03 -12.79 25.19
CA TRP A 225 -0.87 -13.77 24.59
C TRP A 225 -0.21 -14.49 23.41
N PHE A 226 0.43 -13.76 22.50
CA PHE A 226 1.10 -14.36 21.34
C PHE A 226 2.27 -15.27 21.74
N LEU A 227 3.06 -14.88 22.76
CA LEU A 227 4.13 -15.71 23.30
C LEU A 227 3.59 -16.98 23.98
N ASN A 228 2.47 -16.87 24.72
CA ASN A 228 1.84 -18.01 25.37
C ASN A 228 1.16 -18.97 24.38
N GLN A 229 0.72 -18.49 23.21
CA GLN A 229 0.24 -19.33 22.10
C GLN A 229 1.37 -20.20 21.51
N GLY A 230 2.61 -19.71 21.50
CA GLY A 230 3.79 -20.43 21.02
C GLY A 230 4.44 -21.39 22.03
N VAL A 231 4.00 -21.36 23.30
CA VAL A 231 4.42 -22.32 24.34
C VAL A 231 3.32 -23.36 24.49
N PRO A 232 3.53 -24.65 24.18
CA PRO A 232 2.59 -25.69 24.56
C PRO A 232 2.35 -25.58 26.06
N SER A 233 1.09 -25.44 26.47
CA SER A 233 0.66 -25.37 27.87
C SER A 233 0.79 -26.74 28.55
N THR A 234 1.99 -27.33 28.51
CA THR A 234 2.36 -28.60 29.13
C THR A 234 3.70 -28.46 29.84
N ILE A 235 3.83 -27.50 30.74
CA ILE A 235 4.70 -27.69 31.89
C ILE A 235 3.93 -27.22 33.12
N ASP A 236 3.03 -28.08 33.57
CA ASP A 236 2.48 -28.04 34.92
C ASP A 236 3.58 -28.50 35.89
N ILE A 237 4.51 -27.60 36.24
CA ILE A 237 5.62 -27.88 37.18
C ILE A 237 5.14 -27.96 38.64
N ARG A 238 3.84 -28.17 38.89
CA ARG A 238 3.27 -28.33 40.24
C ARG A 238 2.67 -29.71 40.52
N ARG A 239 2.92 -30.68 39.64
CA ARG A 239 2.75 -32.10 39.93
C ARG A 239 4.02 -32.85 39.55
N ASP A 240 5.00 -32.82 40.45
CA ASP A 240 5.71 -34.01 40.92
C ASP A 240 6.84 -33.57 41.86
N MET A 241 6.73 -34.05 43.11
CA MET A 241 7.61 -33.93 44.29
C MET A 241 7.26 -32.86 45.33
#